data_AF-A0A969L8H5-F1
#
_entry.id   AF-A0A969L8H5-F1
#
_cell.length_a   1.000
_cell.length_b   1.000
_cell.length_c   1.000
_cell.angle_alpha   90.00
_cell.angle_beta   90.00
_cell.angle_gamma   90.00
#
_symmetry.space_group_name_H-M   'P 1'
#
loop_
_entity.id
_entity.type
_entity.pdbx_description
1 polymer ?
#
loop_
_entity_poly.entity_id
_entity_poly.type
_entity_poly.pdbx_seq_one_letter_code
_entity_poly.pdbx_strand_id
1 'polypeptide(L)'
;MEKKLRKPFKSWIYNSNADFERKMEQNQLFQLQERLSEKIIAEVKQDKTFSASIPELAVHEKNAKDLEATGKNYKNVLEEKIFTDGFRIFEEFLANIFTGIFSVFPNLLLVDKDRYIDVPFEHVFINPDIKRCQDIVIEKKVKSYLQGDNISKILDRFKSTFDLVINVTPDQKNEIQRISLIRNIIIHNNSVINEIYVNSIRSFKILNDSYAQGNSILPNLESEINEQRKILKRVSEQIIKDLEKEKILKNFTRDIKARHKTRLCRVKAIQGPPARACSASGRAASGYLADRIKARACTFGSGPPNSCHPAEVNDCDNS
;
A
#
# COMPACT_ATOMS: atom_id res chain seq x y z
N MET A 1 -20.01 21.00 6.26
CA MET A 1 -19.16 20.08 5.47
C MET A 1 -18.37 19.15 6.37
N GLU A 2 -17.59 19.66 7.33
CA GLU A 2 -16.78 18.88 8.28
C GLU A 2 -17.57 17.83 9.08
N LYS A 3 -18.74 18.19 9.65
CA LYS A 3 -19.62 17.23 10.33
C LYS A 3 -20.20 16.15 9.39
N LYS A 4 -20.39 16.45 8.09
CA LYS A 4 -20.98 15.51 7.12
C LYS A 4 -19.99 14.43 6.67
N LEU A 5 -18.69 14.73 6.60
CA LEU A 5 -17.65 13.77 6.20
C LEU A 5 -17.09 12.96 7.38
N ARG A 6 -17.22 13.48 8.61
CA ARG A 6 -16.73 12.83 9.83
C ARG A 6 -17.41 11.49 10.12
N LYS A 7 -18.74 11.40 9.97
CA LYS A 7 -19.49 10.17 10.26
C LYS A 7 -19.16 9.04 9.26
N PRO A 8 -19.16 9.27 7.93
CA PRO A 8 -18.72 8.27 6.97
C PRO A 8 -17.28 7.81 7.20
N PHE A 9 -16.34 8.73 7.45
CA PHE A 9 -14.93 8.37 7.68
C PHE A 9 -14.72 7.52 8.93
N LYS A 10 -15.39 7.88 10.05
CA LYS A 10 -15.33 7.07 11.28
C LYS A 10 -15.97 5.69 11.09
N SER A 11 -17.13 5.62 10.44
CA SER A 11 -17.78 4.34 10.13
C SER A 11 -16.88 3.47 9.26
N TRP A 12 -16.19 4.09 8.31
CA TRP A 12 -15.27 3.41 7.41
C TRP A 12 -14.05 2.85 8.16
N ILE A 13 -13.42 3.67 9.03
CA ILE A 13 -12.33 3.23 9.93
C ILE A 13 -12.77 2.03 10.77
N TYR A 14 -13.93 2.13 11.42
CA TYR A 14 -14.46 1.07 12.26
C TYR A 14 -14.68 -0.23 11.47
N ASN A 15 -15.30 -0.14 10.29
CA ASN A 15 -15.56 -1.31 9.44
C ASN A 15 -14.25 -1.96 8.96
N SER A 16 -13.22 -1.17 8.63
CA SER A 16 -11.92 -1.70 8.22
C SER A 16 -11.17 -2.37 9.36
N ASN A 17 -11.26 -1.84 10.58
CA ASN A 17 -10.70 -2.51 11.74
C ASN A 17 -11.45 -3.82 12.04
N ALA A 18 -12.78 -3.81 12.00
CA ALA A 18 -13.59 -4.99 12.23
C ALA A 18 -13.34 -6.09 11.17
N ASP A 19 -13.17 -5.72 9.89
CA ASP A 19 -12.81 -6.69 8.85
C ASP A 19 -11.41 -7.30 9.08
N PHE A 20 -10.44 -6.46 9.48
CA PHE A 20 -9.10 -6.92 9.82
C PHE A 20 -9.13 -7.90 11.01
N GLU A 21 -9.78 -7.54 12.12
CA GLU A 21 -9.91 -8.39 13.30
C GLU A 21 -10.58 -9.73 12.95
N ARG A 22 -11.70 -9.69 12.23
CA ARG A 22 -12.42 -10.88 11.78
C ARG A 22 -11.54 -11.79 10.93
N LYS A 23 -10.78 -11.25 9.96
CA LYS A 23 -9.88 -12.05 9.12
C LYS A 23 -8.72 -12.64 9.92
N MET A 24 -8.17 -11.89 10.87
CA MET A 24 -7.11 -12.39 11.76
C MET A 24 -7.63 -13.51 12.67
N GLU A 25 -8.85 -13.39 13.19
CA GLU A 25 -9.52 -14.44 13.96
C GLU A 25 -9.80 -15.68 13.10
N GLN A 26 -10.28 -15.52 11.87
CA GLN A 26 -10.47 -16.64 10.94
C GLN A 26 -9.16 -17.38 10.68
N ASN A 27 -8.06 -16.65 10.49
CA ASN A 27 -6.73 -17.24 10.32
C ASN A 27 -6.26 -17.98 11.59
N GLN A 28 -6.63 -17.50 12.78
CA GLN A 28 -6.40 -18.22 14.04
C GLN A 28 -7.25 -19.48 14.20
N LEU A 29 -8.53 -19.41 13.85
CA LEU A 29 -9.44 -20.56 13.89
C LEU A 29 -8.97 -21.66 12.95
N PHE A 30 -8.44 -21.31 11.78
CA PHE A 30 -7.86 -22.27 10.85
C PHE A 30 -6.67 -23.03 11.47
N GLN A 31 -5.79 -22.35 12.20
CA GLN A 31 -4.70 -23.00 12.94
C GLN A 31 -5.21 -23.94 14.05
N LEU A 32 -6.26 -23.53 14.77
CA LEU A 32 -6.86 -24.37 15.82
C LEU A 32 -7.57 -25.59 15.24
N GLN A 33 -8.27 -25.42 14.13
CA GLN A 33 -8.93 -26.50 13.41
C GLN A 33 -7.91 -27.58 13.02
N GLU A 34 -6.74 -27.20 12.50
CA GLU A 34 -5.71 -28.18 12.16
C GLU A 34 -5.22 -28.96 13.38
N ARG A 35 -4.85 -28.26 14.45
CA ARG A 35 -4.39 -28.93 15.68
C ARG A 35 -5.44 -29.91 16.23
N LEU A 36 -6.71 -29.59 16.04
CA LEU A 36 -7.80 -30.49 16.40
C LEU A 36 -7.88 -31.68 15.45
N SER A 37 -7.79 -31.44 14.13
CA SER A 37 -7.77 -32.50 13.11
C SER A 37 -6.61 -33.47 13.30
N GLU A 38 -5.40 -32.99 13.59
CA GLU A 38 -4.24 -33.85 13.89
C GLU A 38 -4.53 -34.78 15.09
N LYS A 39 -5.12 -34.24 16.16
CA LYS A 39 -5.50 -35.02 17.35
C LYS A 39 -6.58 -36.04 17.02
N ILE A 40 -7.61 -35.65 16.28
CA ILE A 40 -8.69 -36.56 15.86
C ILE A 40 -8.12 -37.70 15.02
N ILE A 41 -7.27 -37.41 14.04
CA ILE A 41 -6.63 -38.43 13.20
C ILE A 41 -5.77 -39.37 14.07
N ALA A 42 -5.01 -38.83 15.02
CA ALA A 42 -4.20 -39.64 15.92
C ALA A 42 -5.05 -40.60 16.77
N GLU A 43 -6.18 -40.13 17.32
CA GLU A 43 -7.13 -40.93 18.09
C GLU A 43 -7.80 -42.00 17.21
N VAL A 44 -8.31 -41.62 16.03
CA VAL A 44 -8.96 -42.55 15.10
C VAL A 44 -8.03 -43.68 14.66
N LYS A 45 -6.74 -43.40 14.50
CA LYS A 45 -5.74 -44.42 14.14
C LYS A 45 -5.48 -45.45 15.25
N GLN A 46 -5.83 -45.17 16.51
CA GLN A 46 -5.69 -46.14 17.60
C GLN A 46 -6.67 -47.32 17.43
N ASP A 47 -7.86 -47.07 16.89
CA ASP A 47 -8.81 -48.12 16.49
C ASP A 47 -8.58 -48.53 15.04
N LYS A 48 -7.83 -49.62 14.85
CA LYS A 48 -7.51 -50.15 13.51
C LYS A 48 -8.75 -50.58 12.73
N THR A 49 -9.81 -51.02 13.41
CA THR A 49 -11.04 -51.51 12.77
C THR A 49 -11.84 -50.33 12.23
N PHE A 50 -11.96 -49.27 13.03
CA PHE A 50 -12.62 -48.04 12.63
C PHE A 50 -11.82 -47.27 11.57
N SER A 51 -10.50 -47.17 11.74
CA SER A 51 -9.61 -46.53 10.76
C SER A 51 -9.71 -47.18 9.38
N ALA A 52 -9.75 -48.51 9.30
CA ALA A 52 -9.91 -49.24 8.04
C ALA A 52 -11.25 -48.97 7.33
N SER A 53 -12.26 -48.47 8.05
CA SER A 53 -13.57 -48.10 7.49
C SER A 53 -13.64 -46.69 6.91
N ILE A 54 -12.56 -45.89 7.00
CA ILE A 54 -12.49 -44.50 6.53
C ILE A 54 -11.49 -44.40 5.35
N PRO A 55 -11.95 -44.51 4.09
CA PRO A 55 -11.08 -44.45 2.90
C PRO A 55 -10.23 -43.18 2.79
N GLU A 56 -10.74 -42.07 3.31
CA GLU A 56 -10.07 -40.76 3.31
C GLU A 56 -8.77 -40.77 4.12
N LEU A 57 -8.65 -41.63 5.14
CA LEU A 57 -7.41 -41.76 5.91
C LEU A 57 -6.27 -42.34 5.05
N ALA A 58 -6.57 -43.29 4.16
CA ALA A 58 -5.57 -43.84 3.25
C ALA A 58 -5.07 -42.80 2.25
N VAL A 59 -5.97 -41.93 1.75
CA VAL A 59 -5.61 -40.79 0.89
C VAL A 59 -4.75 -39.78 1.65
N HIS A 60 -5.15 -39.45 2.88
CA HIS A 60 -4.39 -38.56 3.75
C HIS A 60 -2.97 -39.09 4.01
N GLU A 61 -2.82 -40.38 4.28
CA GLU A 61 -1.50 -41.01 4.49
C GLU A 61 -0.63 -41.01 3.25
N LYS A 62 -1.23 -41.28 2.08
CA LYS A 62 -0.50 -41.20 0.81
C LYS A 62 0.04 -39.78 0.60
N ASN A 63 -0.83 -38.78 0.72
CA ASN A 63 -0.45 -37.39 0.53
C ASN A 63 0.57 -36.92 1.59
N ALA A 64 0.49 -37.42 2.84
CA ALA A 64 1.49 -37.16 3.88
C ALA A 64 2.87 -37.66 3.46
N LYS A 65 2.95 -38.88 2.92
CA LYS A 65 4.22 -39.46 2.41
C LYS A 65 4.74 -38.71 1.19
N ASP A 66 3.85 -38.31 0.28
CA ASP A 66 4.22 -37.51 -0.90
C ASP A 66 4.80 -36.15 -0.47
N LEU A 67 4.25 -35.53 0.59
CA LEU A 67 4.78 -34.31 1.20
C LEU A 67 6.12 -34.54 1.89
N GLU A 68 6.28 -35.62 2.66
CA GLU A 68 7.55 -35.95 3.33
C GLU A 68 8.70 -36.11 2.33
N ALA A 69 8.42 -36.66 1.14
CA ALA A 69 9.38 -36.75 0.04
C ALA A 69 9.90 -35.38 -0.44
N THR A 70 9.16 -34.29 -0.18
CA THR A 70 9.57 -32.90 -0.47
C THR A 70 10.28 -32.22 0.71
N GLY A 71 10.49 -32.92 1.83
CA GLY A 71 11.04 -32.36 3.07
C GLY A 71 10.04 -31.50 3.85
N LYS A 72 8.75 -31.58 3.51
CA LYS A 72 7.67 -30.86 4.21
C LYS A 72 6.68 -31.84 4.81
N ASN A 73 5.89 -31.35 5.75
CA ASN A 73 4.72 -32.03 6.26
C ASN A 73 3.51 -31.08 6.18
N TYR A 74 2.32 -31.59 6.47
CA TYR A 74 1.10 -30.80 6.45
C TYR A 74 1.16 -29.57 7.34
N LYS A 75 1.65 -29.73 8.57
CA LYS A 75 1.84 -28.65 9.54
C LYS A 75 2.68 -27.51 8.94
N ASN A 76 3.81 -27.83 8.31
CA ASN A 76 4.71 -26.85 7.71
C ASN A 76 4.00 -26.05 6.60
N VAL A 77 3.32 -26.74 5.67
CA VAL A 77 2.59 -26.08 4.57
C VAL A 77 1.48 -25.18 5.11
N LEU A 78 0.80 -25.62 6.15
CA LEU A 78 -0.27 -24.86 6.78
C LEU A 78 0.26 -23.62 7.49
N GLU A 79 1.33 -23.76 8.26
CA GLU A 79 1.95 -22.66 8.99
C GLU A 79 2.52 -21.61 8.02
N GLU A 80 3.12 -22.04 6.91
CA GLU A 80 3.54 -21.15 5.82
C GLU A 80 2.35 -20.34 5.28
N LYS A 81 1.22 -21.00 5.04
CA LYS A 81 -0.01 -20.35 4.57
C LYS A 81 -0.57 -19.38 5.62
N ILE A 82 -0.70 -19.80 6.87
CA ILE A 82 -1.21 -18.97 7.97
C ILE A 82 -0.36 -17.71 8.13
N PHE A 83 0.97 -17.85 8.09
CA PHE A 83 1.90 -16.73 8.24
C PHE A 83 1.81 -15.77 7.06
N THR A 84 1.77 -16.28 5.84
CA THR A 84 1.69 -15.46 4.62
C THR A 84 0.33 -14.75 4.51
N ASP A 85 -0.77 -15.44 4.82
CA ASP A 85 -2.12 -14.87 4.87
C ASP A 85 -2.24 -13.82 5.97
N GLY A 86 -1.63 -14.04 7.14
CA GLY A 86 -1.60 -13.07 8.24
C GLY A 86 -0.98 -11.73 7.84
N PHE A 87 0.14 -11.76 7.11
CA PHE A 87 0.75 -10.55 6.58
C PHE A 87 -0.10 -9.91 5.48
N ARG A 88 -0.65 -10.71 4.57
CA ARG A 88 -1.55 -10.23 3.50
C ARG A 88 -2.78 -9.52 4.06
N ILE A 89 -3.38 -10.05 5.11
CA ILE A 89 -4.53 -9.42 5.80
C ILE A 89 -4.17 -8.02 6.31
N PHE A 90 -2.94 -7.82 6.78
CA PHE A 90 -2.45 -6.50 7.18
C PHE A 90 -2.21 -5.56 5.99
N GLU A 91 -1.68 -6.06 4.86
CA GLU A 91 -1.56 -5.28 3.62
C GLU A 91 -2.94 -4.84 3.11
N GLU A 92 -3.93 -5.74 3.14
CA GLU A 92 -5.32 -5.44 2.80
C GLU A 92 -5.94 -4.41 3.75
N PHE A 93 -5.64 -4.50 5.05
CA PHE A 93 -6.06 -3.49 6.02
C PHE A 93 -5.49 -2.11 5.66
N LEU A 94 -4.19 -2.00 5.39
CA LEU A 94 -3.59 -0.73 4.94
C LEU A 94 -4.24 -0.25 3.63
N ALA A 95 -4.41 -1.15 2.65
CA ALA A 95 -5.06 -0.83 1.38
C ALA A 95 -6.44 -0.24 1.57
N ASN A 96 -7.22 -0.85 2.45
CA ASN A 96 -8.51 -0.33 2.86
C ASN A 96 -8.30 1.09 3.40
N ILE A 97 -7.42 1.31 4.39
CA ILE A 97 -7.22 2.64 5.00
C ILE A 97 -6.96 3.73 3.94
N PHE A 98 -6.03 3.48 3.01
CA PHE A 98 -5.75 4.41 1.92
C PHE A 98 -6.98 4.64 1.03
N THR A 99 -7.70 3.58 0.67
CA THR A 99 -8.95 3.64 -0.10
C THR A 99 -9.98 4.53 0.59
N GLY A 100 -10.21 4.31 1.89
CA GLY A 100 -11.15 5.11 2.69
C GLY A 100 -10.80 6.59 2.74
N ILE A 101 -9.51 6.91 2.93
CA ILE A 101 -9.02 8.29 2.92
C ILE A 101 -9.29 8.93 1.56
N PHE A 102 -8.94 8.28 0.46
CA PHE A 102 -9.17 8.83 -0.88
C PHE A 102 -10.66 8.92 -1.26
N SER A 103 -11.49 7.98 -0.83
CA SER A 103 -12.93 8.01 -1.08
C SER A 103 -13.61 9.17 -0.35
N VAL A 104 -13.19 9.46 0.88
CA VAL A 104 -13.73 10.60 1.66
C VAL A 104 -13.09 11.93 1.23
N PHE A 105 -11.82 11.91 0.84
CA PHE A 105 -11.04 13.10 0.47
C PHE A 105 -10.40 12.94 -0.93
N PRO A 106 -11.19 12.89 -2.01
CA PRO A 106 -10.69 12.63 -3.36
C PRO A 106 -9.72 13.69 -3.88
N ASN A 107 -9.76 14.90 -3.32
CA ASN A 107 -8.78 15.96 -3.64
C ASN A 107 -7.33 15.56 -3.30
N LEU A 108 -7.12 14.57 -2.43
CA LEU A 108 -5.79 14.04 -2.11
C LEU A 108 -5.18 13.26 -3.29
N LEU A 109 -6.00 12.78 -4.23
CA LEU A 109 -5.52 12.13 -5.47
C LEU A 109 -4.76 13.11 -6.38
N LEU A 110 -4.98 14.42 -6.19
CA LEU A 110 -4.38 15.51 -6.98
C LEU A 110 -3.14 16.13 -6.31
N VAL A 111 -2.58 15.48 -5.28
CA VAL A 111 -1.44 16.01 -4.50
C VAL A 111 -0.11 15.80 -5.22
N ASP A 112 0.00 14.76 -6.04
CA ASP A 112 1.20 14.53 -6.83
C ASP A 112 1.32 15.59 -7.94
N LYS A 113 2.56 15.91 -8.32
CA LYS A 113 2.90 16.99 -9.26
C LYS A 113 2.26 16.81 -10.65
N ASP A 114 1.72 15.64 -10.93
CA ASP A 114 0.96 15.33 -12.13
C ASP A 114 -0.45 15.92 -12.00
N ARG A 115 -0.71 16.98 -12.75
CA ARG A 115 -2.03 17.65 -12.79
C ARG A 115 -3.13 16.80 -13.44
N TYR A 116 -2.80 15.57 -13.85
CA TYR A 116 -3.65 14.70 -14.64
C TYR A 116 -3.76 13.33 -13.98
N ILE A 117 -4.98 12.84 -13.88
CA ILE A 117 -5.28 11.48 -13.46
C ILE A 117 -5.42 10.66 -14.74
N ASP A 118 -4.58 9.64 -14.90
CA ASP A 118 -4.67 8.72 -16.04
C ASP A 118 -5.78 7.68 -15.80
N VAL A 119 -6.82 7.73 -16.63
CA VAL A 119 -7.94 6.78 -16.62
C VAL A 119 -8.02 6.15 -18.01
N PRO A 120 -7.91 4.81 -18.12
CA PRO A 120 -8.09 4.11 -19.38
C PRO A 120 -9.41 4.49 -20.04
N PHE A 121 -9.34 4.75 -21.35
CA PHE A 121 -10.48 5.15 -22.17
C PHE A 121 -11.68 4.21 -21.99
N GLU A 122 -11.42 2.89 -21.97
CA GLU A 122 -12.42 1.85 -21.74
C GLU A 122 -13.24 2.08 -20.47
N HIS A 123 -12.61 2.51 -19.38
CA HIS A 123 -13.32 2.73 -18.11
C HIS A 123 -14.21 3.97 -18.13
N VAL A 124 -13.87 4.99 -18.93
CA VAL A 124 -14.67 6.21 -19.07
C VAL A 124 -15.88 5.97 -19.96
N PHE A 125 -15.74 5.14 -21.00
CA PHE A 125 -16.81 4.89 -21.97
C PHE A 125 -17.72 3.72 -21.61
N ILE A 126 -17.22 2.69 -20.95
CA ILE A 126 -18.01 1.51 -20.57
C ILE A 126 -18.78 1.75 -19.26
N ASN A 127 -18.25 2.57 -18.34
CA ASN A 127 -18.94 2.84 -17.08
C ASN A 127 -19.74 4.15 -17.16
N PRO A 128 -21.09 4.10 -17.14
CA PRO A 128 -21.91 5.30 -17.12
C PRO A 128 -21.83 6.06 -15.78
N ASP A 129 -21.26 5.44 -14.74
CA ASP A 129 -21.16 6.01 -13.39
C ASP A 129 -19.77 6.58 -13.13
N ILE A 130 -19.71 7.90 -12.91
CA ILE A 130 -18.51 8.63 -12.49
C ILE A 130 -17.90 8.07 -11.20
N LYS A 131 -18.73 7.49 -10.32
CA LYS A 131 -18.27 6.87 -9.08
C LYS A 131 -17.42 5.64 -9.36
N ARG A 132 -17.77 4.84 -10.36
CA ARG A 132 -16.97 3.68 -10.75
C ARG A 132 -15.62 4.10 -11.33
N CYS A 133 -15.58 5.19 -12.09
CA CYS A 133 -14.32 5.79 -12.56
C CYS A 133 -13.45 6.25 -11.38
N GLN A 134 -14.05 6.88 -10.37
CA GLN A 134 -13.34 7.28 -9.15
C GLN A 134 -12.77 6.08 -8.40
N ASP A 135 -13.54 5.00 -8.23
CA ASP A 135 -13.09 3.79 -7.53
C ASP A 135 -11.87 3.17 -8.24
N ILE A 136 -11.88 3.09 -9.57
CA ILE A 136 -10.76 2.57 -10.37
C ILE A 136 -9.49 3.42 -10.19
N VAL A 137 -9.63 4.74 -10.18
CA VAL A 137 -8.50 5.65 -9.93
C VAL A 137 -7.91 5.42 -8.54
N ILE A 138 -8.77 5.28 -7.54
CA ILE A 138 -8.36 5.01 -6.16
C ILE A 138 -7.65 3.66 -6.09
N GLU A 139 -8.24 2.60 -6.64
CA GLU A 139 -7.66 1.25 -6.67
C GLU A 139 -6.26 1.28 -7.30
N LYS A 140 -6.09 1.92 -8.46
CA LYS A 140 -4.78 2.08 -9.11
C LYS A 140 -3.79 2.83 -8.23
N LYS A 141 -4.22 3.91 -7.59
CA LYS A 141 -3.35 4.73 -6.74
C LYS A 141 -2.91 3.95 -5.49
N VAL A 142 -3.85 3.32 -4.80
CA VAL A 142 -3.60 2.48 -3.62
C VAL A 142 -2.66 1.33 -3.99
N LYS A 143 -2.91 0.66 -5.11
CA LYS A 143 -2.04 -0.40 -5.62
C LYS A 143 -0.61 0.10 -5.86
N SER A 144 -0.43 1.29 -6.46
CA SER A 144 0.89 1.90 -6.65
C SER A 144 1.62 2.25 -5.34
N TYR A 145 0.90 2.38 -4.24
CA TYR A 145 1.48 2.68 -2.93
C TYR A 145 1.91 1.43 -2.18
N LEU A 146 1.25 0.30 -2.44
CA LEU A 146 1.51 -0.97 -1.77
C LEU A 146 2.44 -1.88 -2.57
N GLN A 147 2.42 -1.81 -3.89
CA GLN A 147 3.25 -2.68 -4.74
C GLN A 147 4.72 -2.27 -4.71
N GLY A 148 5.59 -3.24 -4.42
CA GLY A 148 7.04 -3.10 -4.58
C GLY A 148 7.74 -2.25 -3.51
N ASP A 149 7.00 -1.74 -2.53
CA ASP A 149 7.56 -0.96 -1.44
C ASP A 149 7.64 -1.75 -0.14
N ASN A 150 8.71 -1.52 0.61
CA ASN A 150 8.82 -1.97 1.99
C ASN A 150 7.71 -1.34 2.83
N ILE A 151 7.11 -2.12 3.73
CA ILE A 151 6.05 -1.71 4.65
C ILE A 151 6.34 -0.40 5.41
N SER A 152 7.59 -0.10 5.73
CA SER A 152 7.96 1.18 6.34
C SER A 152 7.72 2.37 5.41
N LYS A 153 8.00 2.23 4.11
CA LYS A 153 7.67 3.26 3.13
C LYS A 153 6.15 3.43 3.02
N ILE A 154 5.39 2.33 3.06
CA ILE A 154 3.92 2.38 3.08
C ILE A 154 3.43 3.18 4.30
N LEU A 155 3.98 2.92 5.48
CA LEU A 155 3.66 3.68 6.70
C LEU A 155 4.07 5.16 6.58
N ASP A 156 5.21 5.46 5.97
CA ASP A 156 5.67 6.84 5.76
C ASP A 156 4.83 7.59 4.71
N ARG A 157 4.10 6.88 3.83
CA ARG A 157 3.14 7.48 2.89
C ARG A 157 1.96 8.15 3.58
N PHE A 158 1.58 7.71 4.80
CA PHE A 158 0.60 8.44 5.60
C PHE A 158 1.04 9.87 5.86
N LYS A 159 2.32 10.07 6.19
CA LYS A 159 2.86 11.40 6.45
C LYS A 159 3.06 12.18 5.15
N SER A 160 3.70 11.59 4.15
CA SER A 160 4.06 12.32 2.92
C SER A 160 2.86 12.62 2.01
N THR A 161 1.84 11.76 1.97
CA THR A 161 0.67 11.93 1.09
C THR A 161 -0.47 12.64 1.79
N PHE A 162 -0.70 12.31 3.06
CA PHE A 162 -1.88 12.74 3.79
C PHE A 162 -1.58 13.72 4.94
N ASP A 163 -0.31 14.04 5.17
CA ASP A 163 0.16 14.80 6.35
C ASP A 163 -0.26 14.16 7.69
N LEU A 164 -0.43 12.83 7.69
CA LEU A 164 -0.83 12.06 8.86
C LEU A 164 0.38 11.46 9.56
N VAL A 165 0.62 11.87 10.79
CA VAL A 165 1.65 11.27 11.63
C VAL A 165 1.06 10.03 12.31
N ILE A 166 1.45 8.85 11.82
CA ILE A 166 1.19 7.59 12.50
C ILE A 166 2.35 7.33 13.46
N ASN A 167 2.04 7.15 14.74
CA ASN A 167 3.01 6.97 15.82
C ASN A 167 3.42 5.50 15.93
N VAL A 168 3.93 4.91 14.85
CA VAL A 168 4.57 3.59 14.87
C VAL A 168 6.03 3.78 15.28
N THR A 169 6.45 3.11 16.35
CA THR A 169 7.83 3.24 16.86
C THR A 169 8.83 2.60 15.88
N PRO A 170 10.12 3.01 15.91
CA PRO A 170 11.16 2.36 15.12
C PRO A 170 11.22 0.85 15.35
N ASP A 171 11.06 0.39 16.60
CA ASP A 171 11.07 -1.04 16.93
C ASP A 171 9.91 -1.79 16.26
N GLN A 172 8.69 -1.24 16.31
CA GLN A 172 7.54 -1.82 15.62
C GLN A 172 7.74 -1.86 14.10
N LYS A 173 8.35 -0.82 13.53
CA LYS A 173 8.70 -0.81 12.09
C LYS A 173 9.69 -1.93 11.76
N ASN A 174 10.72 -2.12 12.59
CA ASN A 174 11.70 -3.19 12.42
C ASN A 174 11.06 -4.58 12.55
N GLU A 175 10.14 -4.77 13.49
CA GLU A 175 9.40 -6.03 13.66
C GLU A 175 8.52 -6.37 12.45
N ILE A 176 7.79 -5.40 11.89
CA ILE A 176 6.98 -5.63 10.69
C ILE A 176 7.87 -5.90 9.46
N GLN A 177 9.00 -5.20 9.35
CA GLN A 177 9.99 -5.47 8.30
C GLN A 177 10.55 -6.88 8.40
N ARG A 178 10.90 -7.33 9.61
CA ARG A 178 11.32 -8.71 9.86
C ARG A 178 10.28 -9.72 9.40
N ILE A 179 9.01 -9.51 9.73
CA ILE A 179 7.91 -10.38 9.30
C ILE A 179 7.79 -10.39 7.78
N SER A 180 7.94 -9.24 7.13
CA SER A 180 7.95 -9.13 5.67
C SER A 180 9.10 -9.94 5.05
N LEU A 181 10.29 -9.94 5.68
CA LEU A 181 11.43 -10.76 5.24
C LEU A 181 11.13 -12.26 5.38
N ILE A 182 10.58 -12.69 6.53
CA ILE A 182 10.19 -14.10 6.73
C ILE A 182 9.17 -14.53 5.67
N ARG A 183 8.16 -13.70 5.42
CA ARG A 183 7.15 -13.93 4.36
C ARG A 183 7.80 -14.10 2.99
N ASN A 184 8.83 -13.30 2.68
CA ASN A 184 9.56 -13.43 1.42
C ASN A 184 10.42 -14.71 1.36
N ILE A 185 11.03 -15.12 2.47
CA ILE A 185 11.76 -16.40 2.57
C ILE A 185 10.81 -17.58 2.29
N ILE A 186 9.59 -17.56 2.85
CA ILE A 186 8.57 -18.59 2.61
C ILE A 186 8.23 -18.66 1.11
N ILE A 187 7.93 -17.51 0.50
CA ILE A 187 7.40 -17.45 -0.87
C ILE A 187 8.47 -17.73 -1.93
N HIS A 188 9.69 -17.22 -1.73
CA HIS A 188 10.71 -17.21 -2.77
C HIS A 188 11.81 -18.27 -2.57
N ASN A 189 12.00 -18.75 -1.34
CA ASN A 189 13.13 -19.63 -1.01
C ASN A 189 12.71 -20.95 -0.36
N ASN A 190 11.45 -21.36 -0.50
CA ASN A 190 10.96 -22.61 0.08
C ASN A 190 11.26 -22.72 1.60
N SER A 191 11.16 -21.60 2.31
CA SER A 191 11.44 -21.50 3.74
C SER A 191 12.91 -21.73 4.16
N VAL A 192 13.87 -21.65 3.22
CA VAL A 192 15.31 -21.76 3.50
C VAL A 192 15.99 -20.40 3.42
N ILE A 193 16.83 -20.09 4.42
CA ILE A 193 17.54 -18.82 4.50
C ILE A 193 18.74 -18.84 3.56
N ASN A 194 18.80 -17.87 2.64
CA ASN A 194 19.98 -17.66 1.78
C ASN A 194 20.81 -16.45 2.25
N GLU A 195 21.95 -16.24 1.63
CA GLU A 195 22.88 -15.16 1.96
C GLU A 195 22.26 -13.75 1.87
N ILE A 196 21.40 -13.51 0.87
CA ILE A 196 20.70 -12.23 0.69
C ILE A 196 19.84 -11.91 1.93
N TYR A 197 19.14 -12.92 2.43
CA TYR A 197 18.31 -12.78 3.62
C TYR A 197 19.14 -12.69 4.91
N VAL A 198 20.26 -13.40 5.03
CA VAL A 198 21.16 -13.25 6.20
C VAL A 198 21.66 -11.82 6.33
N ASN A 199 22.09 -11.20 5.23
CA ASN A 199 22.54 -9.80 5.27
C ASN A 199 21.42 -8.83 5.64
N SER A 200 20.20 -9.09 5.15
CA SER A 200 19.01 -8.34 5.53
C SER A 200 18.69 -8.50 7.02
N ILE A 201 18.65 -9.73 7.54
CA ILE A 201 18.36 -10.04 8.95
C ILE A 201 19.42 -9.44 9.90
N ARG A 202 20.70 -9.51 9.53
CA ARG A 202 21.81 -8.89 10.29
C ARG A 202 21.63 -7.38 10.45
N SER A 203 21.15 -6.68 9.42
CA SER A 203 20.92 -5.24 9.48
C SER A 203 19.85 -4.83 10.51
N PHE A 204 18.96 -5.76 10.87
CA PHE A 204 17.89 -5.54 11.86
C PHE A 204 18.24 -6.02 13.27
N LYS A 205 19.49 -6.46 13.51
CA LYS A 205 19.97 -6.97 14.81
C LYS A 205 19.15 -8.15 15.36
N ILE A 206 18.52 -8.92 14.48
CA ILE A 206 17.79 -10.15 14.84
C ILE A 206 18.81 -11.30 14.74
N LEU A 207 19.79 -11.31 15.62
CA LEU A 207 20.82 -12.34 15.64
C LEU A 207 20.43 -13.42 16.64
N ASN A 208 19.70 -14.42 16.16
CA ASN A 208 19.62 -15.74 16.79
C ASN A 208 20.17 -16.77 15.80
N ASP A 209 20.88 -17.80 16.30
CA ASP A 209 21.44 -18.90 15.49
C ASP A 209 20.38 -19.60 14.61
N SER A 210 19.12 -19.49 15.02
CA SER A 210 17.92 -19.90 14.28
C SER A 210 17.82 -19.34 12.85
N TYR A 211 18.51 -18.22 12.56
CA TYR A 211 18.44 -17.52 11.28
C TYR A 211 19.73 -17.58 10.45
N ALA A 212 20.59 -18.57 10.69
CA ALA A 212 21.80 -18.78 9.89
C ALA A 212 21.48 -19.22 8.44
N GLN A 213 22.43 -18.97 7.53
CA GLN A 213 22.32 -19.43 6.14
C GLN A 213 22.17 -20.95 6.07
N GLY A 214 21.28 -21.42 5.20
CA GLY A 214 20.98 -22.84 5.03
C GLY A 214 19.98 -23.39 6.05
N ASN A 215 19.69 -22.66 7.13
CA ASN A 215 18.66 -23.06 8.08
C ASN A 215 17.27 -22.85 7.49
N SER A 216 16.36 -23.74 7.88
CA SER A 216 14.93 -23.58 7.62
C SER A 216 14.27 -22.75 8.71
N ILE A 217 13.34 -21.87 8.33
CA ILE A 217 12.51 -21.11 9.28
C ILE A 217 11.34 -21.92 9.85
N LEU A 218 11.04 -23.08 9.27
CA LEU A 218 9.89 -23.93 9.64
C LEU A 218 9.83 -24.26 11.15
N PRO A 219 10.93 -24.64 11.83
CA PRO A 219 10.87 -24.99 13.26
C PRO A 219 10.40 -23.85 14.18
N ASN A 220 10.56 -22.60 13.74
CA ASN A 220 10.20 -21.43 14.52
C ASN A 220 8.86 -20.81 14.08
N LEU A 221 8.28 -21.30 12.98
CA LEU A 221 7.19 -20.61 12.29
C LEU A 221 5.93 -20.47 13.15
N GLU A 222 5.64 -21.46 13.99
CA GLU A 222 4.54 -21.39 14.97
C GLU A 222 4.68 -20.21 15.95
N SER A 223 5.88 -20.01 16.48
CA SER A 223 6.20 -18.87 17.35
C SER A 223 6.09 -17.56 16.58
N GLU A 224 6.59 -17.56 15.34
CA GLU A 224 6.57 -16.40 14.45
C GLU A 224 5.15 -15.97 14.05
N ILE A 225 4.23 -16.92 13.85
CA ILE A 225 2.81 -16.63 13.62
C ILE A 225 2.22 -15.89 14.83
N ASN A 226 2.52 -16.33 16.05
CA ASN A 226 1.99 -15.70 17.26
C ASN A 226 2.54 -14.29 17.45
N GLU A 227 3.85 -14.10 17.25
CA GLU A 227 4.47 -12.78 17.32
C GLU A 227 3.96 -11.86 16.21
N GLN A 228 3.81 -12.37 14.98
CA GLN A 228 3.19 -11.65 13.87
C GLN A 228 1.79 -11.13 14.26
N ARG A 229 0.92 -11.99 14.79
CA ARG A 229 -0.43 -11.56 15.20
C ARG A 229 -0.39 -10.43 16.22
N LYS A 230 0.47 -10.55 17.24
CA LYS A 230 0.61 -9.53 18.30
C LYS A 230 1.04 -8.18 17.73
N ILE A 231 2.08 -8.17 16.88
CA ILE A 231 2.59 -6.91 16.34
C ILE A 231 1.65 -6.28 15.32
N LEU A 232 1.08 -7.07 14.40
CA LEU A 232 0.14 -6.54 13.40
C LEU A 232 -1.12 -5.99 14.07
N LYS A 233 -1.62 -6.64 15.12
CA LYS A 233 -2.72 -6.11 15.94
C LYS A 233 -2.34 -4.82 16.65
N ARG A 234 -1.19 -4.78 17.32
CA ARG A 234 -0.72 -3.57 18.04
C ARG A 234 -0.56 -2.37 17.08
N VAL A 235 0.00 -2.60 15.89
CA VAL A 235 0.24 -1.54 14.91
C VAL A 235 -1.05 -1.10 14.23
N SER A 236 -1.95 -2.01 13.89
CA SER A 236 -3.28 -1.63 13.36
C SER A 236 -4.07 -0.80 14.36
N GLU A 237 -4.13 -1.21 15.64
CA GLU A 237 -4.76 -0.43 16.71
C GLU A 237 -4.15 0.98 16.83
N GLN A 238 -2.82 1.08 16.72
CA GLN A 238 -2.13 2.37 16.76
C GLN A 238 -2.49 3.25 15.57
N ILE A 239 -2.54 2.69 14.36
CA ILE A 239 -2.99 3.39 13.15
C ILE A 239 -4.41 3.90 13.33
N ILE A 240 -5.34 3.05 13.81
CA ILE A 240 -6.73 3.45 14.05
C ILE A 240 -6.82 4.59 15.07
N LYS A 241 -6.16 4.45 16.23
CA LYS A 241 -6.13 5.50 17.25
C LYS A 241 -5.61 6.82 16.71
N ASP A 242 -4.59 6.77 15.84
CA ASP A 242 -4.06 7.96 15.22
C ASP A 242 -5.07 8.57 14.25
N LEU A 243 -5.70 7.79 13.38
CA LEU A 243 -6.72 8.24 12.42
C LEU A 243 -7.97 8.86 13.08
N GLU A 244 -8.33 8.39 14.27
CA GLU A 244 -9.48 8.90 15.02
C GLU A 244 -9.25 10.29 15.64
N LYS A 245 -7.99 10.74 15.74
CA LYS A 245 -7.65 12.05 16.33
C LYS A 245 -8.30 13.18 15.54
N GLU A 246 -9.08 14.02 16.23
CA GLU A 246 -9.87 15.10 15.60
C GLU A 246 -9.05 16.08 14.75
N LYS A 247 -7.76 16.26 15.04
CA LYS A 247 -6.88 17.16 14.30
C LYS A 247 -6.77 16.78 12.82
N ILE A 248 -6.92 15.50 12.50
CA ILE A 248 -6.79 14.97 11.13
C ILE A 248 -7.90 15.51 10.23
N LEU A 249 -9.15 15.36 10.65
CA LEU A 249 -10.32 15.87 9.94
C LEU A 249 -10.30 17.40 9.78
N LYS A 250 -9.81 18.11 10.81
CA LYS A 250 -9.64 19.57 10.80
C LYS A 250 -8.58 20.00 9.77
N ASN A 251 -7.46 19.29 9.70
CA ASN A 251 -6.38 19.58 8.75
C ASN A 251 -6.81 19.32 7.30
N PHE A 252 -7.43 18.18 7.02
CA PHE A 252 -7.97 17.89 5.67
C PHE A 252 -9.00 18.92 5.22
N THR A 253 -9.90 19.33 6.12
CA THR A 253 -10.94 20.32 5.79
C THR A 253 -10.34 21.71 5.54
N ARG A 254 -9.27 22.08 6.28
CA ARG A 254 -8.57 23.36 6.10
C ARG A 254 -7.85 23.41 4.74
N ASP A 255 -7.17 22.34 4.37
CA ASP A 255 -6.44 22.25 3.11
C ASP A 255 -7.36 22.26 1.89
N ILE A 256 -8.51 21.57 2.00
CA ILE A 256 -9.55 21.62 0.96
C ILE A 256 -10.07 23.05 0.79
N LYS A 257 -10.36 23.77 1.89
CA LYS A 257 -10.83 25.17 1.84
C LYS A 257 -9.77 26.11 1.23
N ALA A 258 -8.50 25.96 1.61
CA ALA A 258 -7.41 26.77 1.08
C ALA A 258 -7.23 26.56 -0.43
N ARG A 259 -7.22 25.31 -0.89
CA ARG A 259 -7.10 24.97 -2.33
C ARG A 259 -8.31 25.44 -3.13
N HIS A 260 -9.52 25.30 -2.59
CA HIS A 260 -10.74 25.77 -3.25
C HIS A 260 -10.75 27.30 -3.40
N LYS A 261 -10.27 28.03 -2.39
CA LYS A 261 -10.09 29.50 -2.45
C LYS A 261 -9.09 29.89 -3.54
N THR A 262 -7.95 29.21 -3.63
CA THR A 262 -6.95 29.47 -4.69
C THR A 262 -7.49 29.17 -6.10
N ARG A 263 -8.27 28.08 -6.27
CA ARG A 263 -8.94 27.77 -7.54
C ARG A 263 -9.97 28.84 -7.92
N LEU A 264 -10.81 29.27 -6.98
CA LEU A 264 -11.78 30.35 -7.18
C LEU A 264 -11.09 31.67 -7.56
N CYS A 265 -9.97 32.02 -6.92
CA CYS A 265 -9.19 33.19 -7.28
C CYS A 265 -8.63 33.10 -8.71
N ARG A 266 -8.18 31.92 -9.15
CA ARG A 266 -7.69 31.72 -10.52
C ARG A 266 -8.81 31.79 -11.56
N VAL A 267 -9.95 31.17 -11.31
CA VAL A 267 -11.11 31.24 -12.22
C VAL A 267 -11.60 32.68 -12.35
N LYS A 268 -11.67 33.43 -11.23
CA LYS A 268 -11.99 34.86 -11.26
C LYS A 268 -10.94 35.71 -11.97
N ALA A 269 -9.66 35.32 -11.94
CA ALA A 269 -8.62 36.02 -12.70
C ALA A 269 -8.69 35.75 -14.21
N ILE A 270 -9.24 34.60 -14.62
CA ILE A 270 -9.44 34.22 -16.04
C ILE A 270 -10.75 34.80 -16.59
N GLN A 271 -11.81 34.88 -15.76
CA GLN A 271 -13.13 35.40 -16.15
C GLN A 271 -13.33 36.89 -15.81
N GLY A 272 -12.39 37.49 -15.08
CA GLY A 272 -12.42 38.92 -14.78
C GLY A 272 -12.09 39.73 -16.05
N PRO A 273 -12.66 40.93 -16.21
CA PRO A 273 -12.26 41.81 -17.31
C PRO A 273 -10.74 42.02 -17.25
N PRO A 274 -10.04 42.11 -18.40
CA PRO A 274 -8.61 42.36 -18.43
C PRO A 274 -8.33 43.57 -17.54
N ALA A 275 -7.43 43.38 -16.58
CA ALA A 275 -7.12 44.38 -15.57
C ALA A 275 -6.99 45.73 -16.26
N ARG A 276 -7.90 46.67 -15.94
CA ARG A 276 -7.68 48.07 -16.31
C ARG A 276 -6.30 48.40 -15.79
N ALA A 277 -5.40 48.76 -16.70
CA ALA A 277 -4.10 49.27 -16.35
C ALA A 277 -4.33 50.40 -15.34
N CYS A 278 -4.02 50.14 -14.07
CA CYS A 278 -3.94 51.18 -13.06
C CYS A 278 -2.83 52.12 -13.51
N SER A 279 -3.21 53.19 -14.19
CA SER A 279 -2.36 54.33 -14.43
C SER A 279 -2.07 55.00 -13.08
N ALA A 280 -0.85 54.77 -12.61
CA ALA A 280 0.02 55.64 -11.83
C ALA A 280 -0.56 56.47 -10.67
N SER A 281 -0.05 56.23 -9.47
CA SER A 281 0.71 57.27 -8.73
C SER A 281 1.64 56.67 -7.66
N GLY A 282 2.94 56.69 -7.98
CA GLY A 282 4.15 56.73 -7.14
C GLY A 282 4.19 56.07 -5.74
N ARG A 283 5.06 55.09 -5.56
CA ARG A 283 6.45 55.26 -5.03
C ARG A 283 7.18 53.91 -4.97
N ALA A 284 8.46 53.96 -5.25
CA ALA A 284 9.37 52.85 -5.47
C ALA A 284 9.59 51.97 -4.24
N ALA A 285 9.68 50.64 -4.44
CA ALA A 285 10.70 49.79 -3.81
C ALA A 285 10.75 48.38 -4.44
N SER A 286 11.98 48.00 -4.83
CA SER A 286 12.50 46.66 -5.05
C SER A 286 12.08 45.89 -6.31
N GLY A 287 12.85 46.14 -7.39
CA GLY A 287 12.89 45.31 -8.58
C GLY A 287 13.67 44.03 -8.34
N TYR A 288 13.00 42.88 -8.51
CA TYR A 288 13.62 41.58 -8.84
C TYR A 288 12.59 40.58 -9.41
N LEU A 289 11.28 40.88 -9.35
CA LEU A 289 10.22 40.00 -9.88
C LEU A 289 9.64 40.42 -11.24
N ALA A 290 9.92 41.64 -11.73
CA ALA A 290 9.29 42.18 -12.94
C ALA A 290 9.88 41.65 -14.25
N ASP A 291 11.16 41.21 -14.26
CA ASP A 291 11.84 40.83 -15.50
C ASP A 291 11.57 39.39 -15.95
N ARG A 292 11.04 38.52 -15.08
CA ARG A 292 10.73 37.12 -15.46
C ARG A 292 9.38 36.93 -16.15
N ILE A 293 8.47 37.90 -16.07
CA ILE A 293 7.13 37.78 -16.67
C ILE A 293 7.11 38.30 -18.11
N LYS A 294 8.04 39.17 -18.51
CA LYS A 294 8.14 39.67 -19.90
C LYS A 294 8.84 38.71 -20.87
N ALA A 295 9.64 37.75 -20.41
CA ALA A 295 10.40 36.84 -21.29
C ALA A 295 9.60 35.65 -21.84
N ARG A 296 8.32 35.45 -21.46
CA ARG A 296 7.52 34.29 -21.91
C ARG A 296 6.28 34.64 -22.73
N ALA A 297 6.09 35.91 -23.09
CA ALA A 297 4.93 36.39 -23.81
C ALA A 297 5.19 36.77 -25.29
N CYS A 298 6.37 36.46 -25.83
CA CYS A 298 6.71 36.73 -27.23
C CYS A 298 7.20 35.47 -27.94
N THR A 299 6.30 34.53 -28.24
CA THR A 299 6.41 33.56 -29.36
C THR A 299 5.12 32.76 -29.49
N PHE A 300 4.03 33.39 -29.91
CA PHE A 300 2.93 32.70 -30.60
C PHE A 300 2.30 33.69 -31.60
N GLY A 301 2.95 33.83 -32.74
CA GLY A 301 2.40 34.46 -33.94
C GLY A 301 2.18 33.38 -34.99
N SER A 302 0.91 33.18 -35.33
CA SER A 302 0.37 32.30 -36.37
C SER A 302 0.81 32.73 -37.78
N GLY A 303 1.32 31.78 -38.58
CA GLY A 303 1.53 31.90 -40.03
C GLY A 303 1.74 30.51 -40.67
N PRO A 304 1.21 30.25 -41.88
CA PRO A 304 1.08 28.91 -42.47
C PRO A 304 2.38 28.39 -43.11
N PRO A 305 2.50 27.08 -43.39
CA PRO A 305 3.74 26.47 -43.86
C PRO A 305 3.87 26.63 -45.38
N ASN A 306 4.94 27.28 -45.84
CA ASN A 306 5.39 27.18 -47.23
C ASN A 306 6.72 26.42 -47.28
N SER A 307 6.69 25.41 -48.14
CA SER A 307 7.75 24.57 -48.66
C SER A 307 9.02 25.33 -49.09
N CYS A 308 10.19 24.72 -48.83
CA CYS A 308 11.32 24.59 -49.77
C CYS A 308 12.40 23.68 -49.14
N HIS A 309 12.57 22.48 -49.68
CA HIS A 309 13.89 21.81 -49.80
C HIS A 309 14.63 22.43 -51.01
N PRO A 310 15.92 22.13 -51.30
CA PRO A 310 16.98 21.45 -50.53
C PRO A 310 18.33 22.22 -50.56
N ALA A 311 19.32 21.77 -49.79
CA ALA A 311 20.73 21.76 -50.24
C ALA A 311 21.54 20.76 -49.41
N GLU A 312 21.98 19.70 -50.08
CA GLU A 312 23.08 18.83 -49.70
C GLU A 312 24.38 19.64 -49.60
N VAL A 313 25.24 19.34 -48.62
CA VAL A 313 26.70 19.30 -48.81
C VAL A 313 27.25 18.17 -47.94
N ASN A 314 27.88 17.21 -48.62
CA ASN A 314 28.64 16.09 -48.09
C ASN A 314 30.02 16.52 -47.54
N ASP A 315 30.66 15.56 -46.89
CA ASP A 315 32.13 15.38 -46.77
C ASP A 315 32.86 16.19 -45.67
N CYS A 316 33.31 15.53 -44.60
CA CYS A 316 34.54 14.73 -44.63
C CYS A 316 34.92 14.22 -43.23
N ASP A 317 35.45 13.00 -43.23
CA ASP A 317 36.09 12.25 -42.16
C ASP A 317 37.21 12.99 -41.42
N ASN A 318 37.46 12.63 -40.15
CA ASN A 318 38.54 11.68 -39.81
C ASN A 318 38.85 11.63 -38.30
N SER A 319 39.10 10.40 -37.86
CA SER A 319 39.73 9.94 -36.60
C SER A 319 38.79 9.71 -35.40
#